data_AF-A0A7S2B5H4-F1
#
_entry.id   AF-A0A7S2B5H4-F1
#
_cell.length_a   1.000
_cell.length_b   1.000
_cell.length_c   1.000
_cell.angle_alpha   90.00
_cell.angle_beta   90.00
_cell.angle_gamma   90.00
#
_symmetry.space_group_name_H-M   'P 1'
#
loop_
_entity.id
_entity.type
_entity.pdbx_description
1 polymer ?
#
loop_
_entity_poly.entity_id
_entity_poly.type
_entity_poly.pdbx_seq_one_letter_code
_entity_poly.pdbx_strand_id
1 'polypeptide(L)'
;LKPFWLKERTGSVAEAGSPRVHALAAMAADGKKKPQKAFKKPKKQPCRLYSRGVIMGPKRSKSNVYPNCTLVKIEGVKTKEDTEFYLGKRIAYIYKAKTEKLNTKFRVIWGKVRRAHGNSGVVRTKFRKNIPAKAFGGPCRIMLYPSSI
;
A
#
# COMPACT_ATOMS: atom_id res chain seq x y z
N LEU A 1 -10.46 -11.29 60.19
CA LEU A 1 -10.09 -11.65 58.81
C LEU A 1 -9.66 -10.37 58.08
N LYS A 2 -8.34 -10.14 57.97
CA LYS A 2 -7.75 -8.95 57.32
C LYS A 2 -7.37 -9.29 55.86
N PRO A 3 -7.61 -8.40 54.87
CA PRO A 3 -7.35 -8.68 53.46
C PRO A 3 -5.85 -8.73 53.11
N PHE A 4 -5.51 -9.64 52.19
CA PHE A 4 -4.20 -10.18 51.82
C PHE A 4 -3.18 -9.19 51.18
N TRP A 5 -3.51 -7.91 50.99
CA TRP A 5 -2.69 -6.99 50.19
C TRP A 5 -2.05 -5.82 50.96
N LEU A 6 -2.07 -5.84 52.30
CA LEU A 6 -1.38 -4.84 53.12
C LEU A 6 -0.21 -5.51 53.86
N LYS A 7 0.99 -5.43 53.29
CA LYS A 7 2.24 -5.72 54.00
C LYS A 7 3.13 -4.48 54.02
N GLU A 8 2.92 -3.69 55.06
CA GLU A 8 3.88 -2.71 55.56
C GLU A 8 5.20 -3.47 55.86
N ARG A 9 6.30 -3.00 55.30
CA ARG A 9 7.66 -3.41 55.68
C ARG A 9 8.35 -2.19 56.27
N THR A 10 8.52 -2.21 57.58
CA THR A 10 9.28 -1.26 58.40
C THR A 10 10.69 -1.80 58.68
N GLY A 11 11.70 -0.91 58.66
CA GLY A 11 13.12 -1.10 59.09
C GLY A 11 14.07 -1.66 58.02
N SER A 12 15.13 -0.99 57.50
CA SER A 12 16.37 -0.40 58.11
C SER A 12 17.23 -1.48 58.81
N VAL A 13 18.54 -1.70 58.62
CA VAL A 13 19.72 -0.96 58.11
C VAL A 13 20.79 -2.02 57.73
N ALA A 14 21.62 -1.80 56.71
CA ALA A 14 23.03 -2.26 56.67
C ALA A 14 23.76 -1.66 55.45
N GLU A 15 24.60 -0.68 55.72
CA GLU A 15 25.57 -0.06 54.81
C GLU A 15 26.88 -0.87 54.85
N ALA A 16 27.45 -1.18 53.69
CA ALA A 16 28.90 -1.24 53.41
C ALA A 16 29.15 -1.87 52.03
N GLY A 17 29.86 -1.17 51.14
CA GLY A 17 30.58 -1.84 50.03
C GLY A 17 30.54 -1.23 48.63
N SER A 18 30.96 0.03 48.50
CA SER A 18 31.67 0.68 47.37
C SER A 18 31.17 0.54 45.90
N PRO A 19 30.88 1.67 45.21
CA PRO A 19 30.53 1.71 43.80
C PRO A 19 31.78 1.62 42.92
N ARG A 20 31.93 0.51 42.19
CA ARG A 20 32.93 0.42 41.13
C ARG A 20 32.40 1.11 39.86
N VAL A 21 33.21 2.09 39.44
CA VAL A 21 33.50 2.51 38.06
C VAL A 21 32.55 3.51 37.38
N HIS A 22 32.95 4.78 37.51
CA HIS A 22 32.95 5.81 36.46
C HIS A 22 31.60 6.29 35.92
N ALA A 23 31.02 7.25 36.65
CA ALA A 23 30.62 8.48 36.00
C ALA A 23 31.87 9.14 35.39
N LEU A 24 32.00 9.05 34.07
CA LEU A 24 32.86 9.92 33.29
C LEU A 24 32.11 10.27 32.00
N ALA A 25 31.67 11.51 31.97
CA ALA A 25 31.15 12.17 30.79
C ALA A 25 32.14 12.01 29.62
N ALA A 26 31.69 11.42 28.52
CA ALA A 26 32.19 11.70 27.17
C ALA A 26 31.30 10.99 26.16
N MET A 27 31.20 11.57 24.97
CA MET A 27 30.56 11.04 23.75
C MET A 27 29.08 11.38 23.61
N ALA A 28 28.84 12.69 23.44
CA ALA A 28 28.02 13.13 22.32
C ALA A 28 28.50 12.42 21.04
N ALA A 29 27.94 11.23 20.77
CA ALA A 29 28.04 10.63 19.47
C ALA A 29 26.99 11.32 18.61
N ASP A 30 27.43 12.40 17.95
CA ASP A 30 26.86 12.93 16.72
C ASP A 30 26.63 11.77 15.75
N GLY A 31 25.46 11.15 15.88
CA GLY A 31 24.93 10.18 14.94
C GLY A 31 24.64 10.91 13.65
N LYS A 32 25.68 11.18 12.85
CA LYS A 32 25.58 11.67 11.48
C LYS A 32 24.58 10.78 10.75
N LYS A 33 23.32 11.22 10.66
CA LYS A 33 22.34 10.68 9.72
C LYS A 33 23.01 10.76 8.35
N LYS A 34 23.35 9.61 7.76
CA LYS A 34 23.91 9.52 6.41
C LYS A 34 23.07 10.42 5.50
N PRO A 35 23.68 11.34 4.73
CA PRO A 35 22.92 12.24 3.88
C PRO A 35 22.13 11.39 2.88
N GLN A 36 20.81 11.44 2.98
CA GLN A 36 19.94 10.84 1.99
C GLN A 36 20.26 11.55 0.66
N LYS A 37 20.89 10.83 -0.28
CA LYS A 37 21.25 11.39 -1.58
C LYS A 37 20.00 12.03 -2.21
N ALA A 38 20.05 13.34 -2.43
CA ALA A 38 18.97 14.08 -3.06
C ALA A 38 18.66 13.46 -4.43
N PHE A 39 17.45 12.94 -4.60
CA PHE A 39 17.02 12.33 -5.85
C PHE A 39 16.94 13.43 -6.92
N LYS A 40 17.94 13.52 -7.80
CA LYS A 40 17.95 14.49 -8.90
C LYS A 40 16.74 14.19 -9.81
N LYS A 41 15.85 15.16 -9.96
CA LYS A 41 14.66 15.02 -10.83
C LYS A 41 15.16 14.81 -12.28
N PRO A 42 14.75 13.74 -12.97
CA PRO A 42 15.13 13.56 -14.37
C PRO A 42 14.58 14.73 -15.20
N LYS A 43 15.45 15.33 -16.02
CA LYS A 43 15.12 16.50 -16.87
C LYS A 43 14.24 16.15 -18.08
N LYS A 44 14.12 14.87 -18.43
CA LYS A 44 13.31 14.38 -19.55
C LYS A 44 11.86 14.18 -19.10
N GLN A 45 10.90 14.51 -19.98
CA GLN A 45 9.49 14.25 -19.69
C GLN A 45 9.28 12.77 -19.31
N PRO A 46 8.61 12.47 -18.18
CA PRO A 46 8.42 11.09 -17.75
C PRO A 46 7.52 10.38 -18.75
N CYS A 47 8.07 9.38 -19.45
CA CYS A 47 7.30 8.51 -20.33
C CYS A 47 6.26 7.72 -19.51
N ARG A 48 5.01 7.74 -19.96
CA ARG A 48 3.92 7.05 -19.29
C ARG A 48 3.86 5.58 -19.73
N LEU A 49 4.36 4.68 -18.89
CA LEU A 49 4.43 3.23 -19.17
C LEU A 49 3.14 2.44 -18.83
N TYR A 50 1.99 3.11 -18.77
CA TYR A 50 0.72 2.49 -18.37
C TYR A 50 -0.48 3.12 -19.06
N SER A 51 -1.46 2.28 -19.42
CA SER A 51 -2.78 2.73 -19.87
C SER A 51 -3.60 3.18 -18.67
N ARG A 52 -4.37 4.27 -18.83
CA ARG A 52 -5.29 4.71 -17.77
C ARG A 52 -6.49 3.79 -17.77
N GLY A 53 -7.03 3.57 -16.59
CA GLY A 53 -8.38 3.09 -16.46
C GLY A 53 -9.07 3.74 -15.28
N VAL A 54 -10.38 3.54 -15.22
CA VAL A 54 -11.24 3.95 -14.12
C VAL A 54 -11.84 2.70 -13.51
N ILE A 55 -11.76 2.59 -12.19
CA ILE A 55 -12.41 1.51 -11.45
C ILE A 55 -13.89 1.87 -11.36
N MET A 56 -14.76 1.08 -11.97
CA MET A 56 -16.20 1.37 -11.93
C MET A 56 -16.82 0.87 -10.63
N GLY A 57 -16.59 -0.40 -10.30
CA GLY A 57 -17.24 -1.06 -9.18
C GLY A 57 -17.05 -2.57 -9.21
N PRO A 58 -17.60 -3.31 -8.24
CA PRO A 58 -17.60 -4.76 -8.27
C PRO A 58 -18.55 -5.29 -9.33
N LYS A 59 -18.33 -6.53 -9.78
CA LYS A 59 -19.34 -7.27 -10.54
C LYS A 59 -20.60 -7.37 -9.68
N ARG A 60 -21.75 -7.05 -10.24
CA ARG A 60 -23.03 -7.07 -9.51
C ARG A 60 -24.17 -7.52 -10.42
N SER A 61 -25.24 -8.03 -9.79
CA SER A 61 -26.57 -8.08 -10.37
C SER A 61 -27.39 -6.87 -9.87
N LYS A 62 -28.70 -6.86 -10.12
CA LYS A 62 -29.59 -5.80 -9.59
C LYS A 62 -29.47 -5.72 -8.07
N SER A 63 -29.55 -6.87 -7.38
CA SER A 63 -29.60 -6.96 -5.92
C SER A 63 -28.32 -7.52 -5.28
N ASN A 64 -27.51 -8.33 -5.99
CA ASN A 64 -26.33 -8.97 -5.40
C ASN A 64 -25.02 -8.33 -5.86
N VAL A 65 -24.02 -8.27 -4.97
CA VAL A 65 -22.71 -7.67 -5.23
C VAL A 65 -21.60 -8.68 -4.99
N TYR A 66 -20.71 -8.85 -5.97
CA TYR A 66 -19.58 -9.78 -5.92
C TYR A 66 -18.25 -9.01 -5.78
N PRO A 67 -17.74 -8.77 -4.56
CA PRO A 67 -16.56 -7.92 -4.32
C PRO A 67 -15.23 -8.53 -4.78
N ASN A 68 -15.23 -9.84 -5.09
CA ASN A 68 -14.05 -10.57 -5.55
C ASN A 68 -13.62 -10.20 -6.99
N CYS A 69 -14.53 -9.64 -7.79
CA CYS A 69 -14.31 -9.28 -9.18
C CYS A 69 -14.65 -7.81 -9.38
N THR A 70 -13.72 -7.03 -9.92
CA THR A 70 -13.88 -5.60 -10.11
C THR A 70 -13.91 -5.26 -11.59
N LEU A 71 -14.82 -4.37 -11.97
CA LEU A 71 -14.99 -3.86 -13.32
C LEU A 71 -14.13 -2.62 -13.49
N VAL A 72 -13.33 -2.61 -14.56
CA VAL A 72 -12.44 -1.52 -14.90
C VAL A 72 -12.69 -1.12 -16.34
N LYS A 73 -12.90 0.17 -16.57
CA LYS A 73 -12.98 0.75 -17.90
C LYS A 73 -11.59 1.26 -18.28
N ILE A 74 -11.05 0.80 -19.39
CA ILE A 74 -9.76 1.27 -19.91
C ILE A 74 -10.03 2.46 -20.85
N GLU A 75 -9.23 3.51 -20.75
CA GLU A 75 -9.31 4.65 -21.66
C GLU A 75 -8.91 4.22 -23.08
N GLY A 76 -9.68 4.67 -24.09
CA GLY A 76 -9.44 4.35 -25.51
C GLY A 76 -9.98 2.99 -25.97
N VAL A 77 -10.40 2.10 -25.07
CA VAL A 77 -10.91 0.76 -25.44
C VAL A 77 -12.43 0.81 -25.51
N LYS A 78 -13.00 0.57 -26.70
CA LYS A 78 -14.45 0.63 -26.92
C LYS A 78 -15.06 -0.73 -27.24
N THR A 79 -14.36 -1.57 -27.98
CA THR A 79 -14.85 -2.90 -28.40
C THR A 79 -14.35 -3.99 -27.45
N LYS A 80 -14.89 -5.20 -27.62
CA LYS A 80 -14.40 -6.39 -26.91
C LYS A 80 -13.06 -6.86 -27.47
N GLU A 81 -12.85 -6.76 -28.77
CA GLU A 81 -11.61 -7.17 -29.45
C GLU A 81 -10.41 -6.38 -28.94
N ASP A 82 -10.56 -5.07 -28.78
CA ASP A 82 -9.52 -4.19 -28.22
C ASP A 82 -9.10 -4.59 -26.78
N THR A 83 -10.00 -5.27 -26.04
CA THR A 83 -9.68 -5.68 -24.66
C THR A 83 -8.73 -6.86 -24.58
N GLU A 84 -8.60 -7.64 -25.66
CA GLU A 84 -7.78 -8.85 -25.70
C GLU A 84 -6.31 -8.53 -25.43
N PHE A 85 -5.82 -7.41 -25.96
CA PHE A 85 -4.50 -6.85 -25.68
C PHE A 85 -4.21 -6.69 -24.18
N TYR A 86 -5.24 -6.34 -23.39
CA TYR A 86 -5.10 -6.05 -21.97
C TYR A 86 -5.29 -7.26 -21.07
N LEU A 87 -5.60 -8.44 -21.61
CA LEU A 87 -5.73 -9.66 -20.82
C LEU A 87 -4.39 -10.07 -20.21
N GLY A 88 -4.42 -10.56 -18.97
CA GLY A 88 -3.21 -10.95 -18.24
C GLY A 88 -2.34 -9.79 -17.72
N LYS A 89 -2.55 -8.57 -18.21
CA LYS A 89 -1.80 -7.38 -17.79
C LYS A 89 -1.97 -7.09 -16.29
N ARG A 90 -0.93 -6.54 -15.67
CA ARG A 90 -0.96 -6.16 -14.25
C ARG A 90 -1.68 -4.82 -14.07
N ILE A 91 -2.49 -4.73 -13.02
CA ILE A 91 -3.21 -3.50 -12.65
C ILE A 91 -2.81 -3.04 -11.25
N ALA A 92 -2.72 -1.74 -11.07
CA ALA A 92 -2.39 -1.10 -9.80
C ALA A 92 -3.43 -0.04 -9.45
N TYR A 93 -4.00 -0.16 -8.26
CA TYR A 93 -4.70 0.93 -7.60
C TYR A 93 -3.76 1.57 -6.59
N ILE A 94 -3.44 2.85 -6.79
CA ILE A 94 -2.52 3.60 -5.94
C ILE A 94 -3.35 4.58 -5.13
N TYR A 95 -3.15 4.58 -3.81
CA TYR A 95 -3.83 5.50 -2.91
C TYR A 95 -2.85 6.09 -1.89
N LYS A 96 -3.23 7.24 -1.34
CA LYS A 96 -2.46 7.94 -0.31
C LYS A 96 -3.09 7.65 1.05
N ALA A 97 -2.27 7.33 2.03
CA ALA A 97 -2.65 7.17 3.43
C ALA A 97 -2.01 8.26 4.29
N LYS A 98 -2.57 8.51 5.48
CA LYS A 98 -2.01 9.48 6.43
C LYS A 98 -0.70 8.98 7.05
N THR A 99 -0.65 7.69 7.39
CA THR A 99 0.51 7.05 8.02
C THR A 99 1.53 6.58 6.99
N GLU A 100 2.79 6.87 7.28
CA GLU A 100 3.93 6.43 6.49
C GLU A 100 4.17 4.94 6.72
N LYS A 101 4.36 4.20 5.63
CA LYS A 101 4.83 2.82 5.65
C LYS A 101 5.96 2.71 4.63
N LEU A 102 7.07 2.08 5.01
CA LEU A 102 8.25 1.96 4.14
C LEU A 102 8.70 3.33 3.61
N ASN A 103 8.76 4.33 4.48
CA ASN A 103 9.16 5.71 4.18
C ASN A 103 8.29 6.43 3.12
N THR A 104 7.09 5.91 2.82
CA THR A 104 6.18 6.54 1.86
C THR A 104 4.73 6.58 2.38
N LYS A 105 3.98 7.60 1.94
CA LYS A 105 2.53 7.72 2.20
C LYS A 105 1.68 6.99 1.15
N PHE A 106 2.30 6.46 0.10
CA PHE A 106 1.61 5.81 -1.00
C PHE A 106 1.54 4.30 -0.77
N ARG A 107 0.39 3.73 -1.10
CA ARG A 107 0.16 2.29 -1.01
C ARG A 107 -0.48 1.82 -2.30
N VAL A 108 -0.18 0.57 -2.64
CA VAL A 108 -0.64 -0.02 -3.89
C VAL A 108 -1.38 -1.31 -3.61
N ILE A 109 -2.56 -1.44 -4.22
CA ILE A 109 -3.24 -2.73 -4.34
C ILE A 109 -2.99 -3.23 -5.76
N TRP A 110 -2.23 -4.31 -5.85
CA TRP A 110 -1.94 -4.97 -7.12
C TRP A 110 -3.05 -5.95 -7.50
N GLY A 111 -3.25 -6.11 -8.79
CA GLY A 111 -4.15 -7.08 -9.38
C GLY A 111 -3.72 -7.49 -10.78
N LYS A 112 -4.58 -8.28 -11.42
CA LYS A 112 -4.47 -8.65 -12.83
C LYS A 112 -5.78 -8.46 -13.57
N VAL A 113 -5.68 -8.13 -14.84
CA VAL A 113 -6.79 -8.17 -15.79
C VAL A 113 -7.07 -9.62 -16.16
N ARG A 114 -8.34 -10.01 -16.19
CA ARG A 114 -8.75 -11.42 -16.26
C ARG A 114 -9.48 -11.77 -17.55
N ARG A 115 -10.58 -11.09 -17.86
CA ARG A 115 -11.38 -11.31 -19.08
C ARG A 115 -12.19 -10.07 -19.42
N ALA A 116 -12.61 -9.95 -20.67
CA ALA A 116 -13.53 -8.91 -21.11
C ALA A 116 -14.88 -8.95 -20.34
N HIS A 117 -15.54 -7.80 -20.25
CA HIS A 117 -16.85 -7.63 -19.65
C HIS A 117 -17.77 -6.86 -20.60
N GLY A 118 -18.79 -7.54 -21.13
CA GLY A 118 -19.72 -6.94 -22.08
C GLY A 118 -19.02 -6.53 -23.38
N ASN A 119 -19.67 -5.65 -24.13
CA ASN A 119 -19.21 -5.23 -25.45
C ASN A 119 -18.51 -3.86 -25.45
N SER A 120 -18.60 -3.11 -24.35
CA SER A 120 -18.14 -1.73 -24.24
C SER A 120 -16.68 -1.57 -23.80
N GLY A 121 -15.81 -2.55 -24.03
CA GLY A 121 -14.39 -2.44 -23.68
C GLY A 121 -14.10 -2.40 -22.17
N VAL A 122 -15.05 -2.83 -21.33
CA VAL A 122 -14.84 -2.97 -19.87
C VAL A 122 -14.17 -4.32 -19.61
N VAL A 123 -13.31 -4.40 -18.61
CA VAL A 123 -12.61 -5.63 -18.23
C VAL A 123 -12.90 -6.04 -16.79
N ARG A 124 -12.96 -7.35 -16.55
CA ARG A 124 -12.97 -7.93 -15.21
C ARG A 124 -11.54 -8.05 -14.70
N THR A 125 -11.32 -7.57 -13.50
CA THR A 125 -10.02 -7.60 -12.82
C THR A 125 -10.15 -8.36 -11.50
N LYS A 126 -9.05 -8.99 -11.07
CA LYS A 126 -8.93 -9.60 -9.74
C LYS A 126 -7.73 -8.97 -9.05
N PHE A 127 -7.99 -8.27 -7.95
CA PHE A 127 -6.95 -7.72 -7.10
C PHE A 127 -6.52 -8.73 -6.04
N ARG A 128 -5.31 -8.56 -5.49
CA ARG A 128 -4.80 -9.42 -4.40
C ARG A 128 -5.64 -9.27 -3.14
N LYS A 129 -6.09 -8.05 -2.86
CA LYS A 129 -7.09 -7.73 -1.84
C LYS A 129 -8.28 -7.09 -2.55
N ASN A 130 -9.49 -7.35 -2.07
CA ASN A 130 -10.69 -6.71 -2.63
C ASN A 130 -10.53 -5.18 -2.58
N ILE A 131 -10.99 -4.52 -3.63
CA ILE A 131 -10.89 -3.06 -3.73
C ILE A 131 -11.84 -2.41 -2.70
N PRO A 132 -11.40 -1.37 -1.96
CA PRO A 132 -12.28 -0.60 -1.09
C PRO A 132 -13.27 0.25 -1.91
N ALA A 133 -14.48 0.46 -1.40
CA ALA A 133 -15.52 1.24 -2.09
C ALA A 133 -15.11 2.67 -2.47
N LYS A 134 -14.20 3.28 -1.68
CA LYS A 134 -13.60 4.59 -1.98
C LYS A 134 -12.84 4.67 -3.30
N ALA A 135 -12.44 3.53 -3.86
CA ALA A 135 -11.71 3.49 -5.12
C ALA A 135 -12.61 3.59 -6.35
N PHE A 136 -13.93 3.46 -6.21
CA PHE A 136 -14.87 3.55 -7.34
C PHE A 136 -14.90 4.98 -7.90
N GLY A 137 -14.94 5.09 -9.24
CA GLY A 137 -14.69 6.34 -9.97
C GLY A 137 -13.22 6.79 -9.95
N GLY A 138 -12.36 6.12 -9.17
CA GLY A 138 -10.95 6.45 -9.04
C GLY A 138 -10.10 5.95 -10.21
N PRO A 139 -8.97 6.62 -10.49
CA PRO A 139 -8.04 6.18 -11.52
C PRO A 139 -7.28 4.93 -11.06
N CYS A 140 -7.02 4.05 -12.03
CA CYS A 140 -6.11 2.92 -11.90
C CYS A 140 -5.11 2.92 -13.04
N ARG A 141 -4.00 2.22 -12.82
CA ARG A 141 -2.92 2.09 -13.79
C ARG A 141 -2.88 0.66 -14.29
N ILE A 142 -3.18 0.44 -15.57
CA ILE A 142 -2.98 -0.84 -16.24
C ILE A 142 -1.58 -0.82 -16.84
N MET A 143 -0.72 -1.66 -16.31
CA MET A 143 0.64 -1.81 -16.79
C MET A 143 0.66 -2.57 -18.10
N LEU A 144 1.59 -2.24 -18.99
CA LEU A 144 1.70 -2.92 -20.29
C LEU A 144 2.38 -4.30 -20.21
N TYR A 145 2.82 -4.70 -19.01
CA TYR A 145 3.42 -6.00 -18.72
C TYR A 145 2.49 -6.91 -17.91
N PRO A 146 2.64 -8.25 -17.98
CA PRO A 146 3.52 -9.02 -18.88
C PRO A 146 3.11 -8.89 -20.36
N SER A 147 4.08 -8.89 -21.28
CA SER A 147 3.79 -8.89 -22.72
C SER A 147 3.40 -10.29 -23.18
N SER A 148 2.34 -10.39 -23.97
CA SER A 148 1.90 -11.59 -24.69
C SER A 148 1.75 -11.29 -26.20
N ILE A 149 2.19 -10.10 -26.60
CA ILE A 149 2.35 -9.64 -27.97
C ILE A 149 3.80 -9.80 -28.32
#